data_AF-A0A2K9L9Z3-F1
#
_entry.id   AF-A0A2K9L9Z3-F1
#
_cell.length_a   1.000
_cell.length_b   1.000
_cell.length_c   1.000
_cell.angle_alpha   90.00
_cell.angle_beta   90.00
_cell.angle_gamma   90.00
#
_symmetry.space_group_name_H-M   'P 1'
#
loop_
_entity.id
_entity.type
_entity.pdbx_description
1 polymer ?
#
loop_
_entity_poly.entity_id
_entity_poly.type
_entity_poly.pdbx_seq_one_letter_code
_entity_poly.pdbx_strand_id
1 'polypeptide(L)'
;MPLFARPRENELPGDFARRVAAYALLACLIGLTGSVWLFMRLPDIWAQVMPLEGARFMLAATALGALMAVMPVVAAAGFVVALWSGVDSVYRPRRQPSPLLDRVIVGLGLIVWFAPTAGGLTMAVKAIVSGRIHFVRPPRDYFLATDPTAFWQGVGFWLIMSAMLAFFAWRYWRNKLFSKNGMT
;
A
#
# COMPACT_ATOMS: atom_id res chain seq x y z
N MET A 1 -22.26 7.88 15.74
CA MET A 1 -20.95 8.56 15.52
C MET A 1 -20.71 8.65 14.03
N PRO A 2 -20.31 9.81 13.46
CA PRO A 2 -20.04 9.89 12.04
C PRO A 2 -18.88 8.96 11.66
N LEU A 3 -19.06 8.17 10.60
CA LEU A 3 -18.07 7.23 10.04
C LEU A 3 -16.78 7.90 9.54
N PHE A 4 -16.82 9.22 9.35
CA PHE A 4 -15.69 10.02 8.90
C PHE A 4 -15.37 11.10 9.93
N ALA A 5 -14.08 11.26 10.26
CA ALA A 5 -13.60 12.33 11.11
C ALA A 5 -13.97 13.67 10.47
N ARG A 6 -14.67 14.53 11.21
CA ARG A 6 -14.94 15.91 10.80
C ARG A 6 -13.83 16.83 11.33
N PRO A 7 -13.49 17.93 10.62
CA PRO A 7 -12.65 18.98 11.17
C PRO A 7 -13.30 19.55 12.44
N ARG A 8 -12.50 19.84 13.48
CA ARG A 8 -12.99 20.59 14.64
C ARG A 8 -13.01 22.08 14.30
N GLU A 9 -13.86 22.86 14.97
CA GLU A 9 -14.15 24.28 14.62
C GLU A 9 -12.91 25.19 14.49
N ASN A 10 -11.79 24.86 15.14
CA ASN A 10 -10.53 25.63 15.07
C ASN A 10 -9.32 24.81 14.59
N GLU A 11 -9.53 23.65 14.00
CA GLU A 11 -8.43 22.75 13.63
C GLU A 11 -7.77 23.15 12.31
N LEU A 12 -6.45 23.28 12.33
CA LEU A 12 -5.70 23.53 11.11
C LEU A 12 -5.75 22.30 10.18
N PRO A 13 -5.73 22.50 8.86
CA PRO A 13 -5.92 21.41 7.91
C PRO A 13 -4.84 20.32 7.98
N GLY A 14 -3.62 20.65 8.42
CA GLY A 14 -2.57 19.66 8.66
C GLY A 14 -2.79 18.85 9.94
N ASP A 15 -3.34 19.46 11.01
CA ASP A 15 -3.65 18.76 12.26
C ASP A 15 -4.79 17.76 12.04
N PHE A 16 -5.80 18.15 11.26
CA PHE A 16 -6.87 17.26 10.84
C PHE A 16 -6.33 16.07 10.03
N ALA A 17 -5.51 16.32 9.01
CA ALA A 17 -4.88 15.28 8.21
C ALA A 17 -4.03 14.34 9.08
N ARG A 18 -3.34 14.87 10.10
CA ARG A 18 -2.55 14.09 11.04
C ARG A 18 -3.40 13.16 11.89
N ARG A 19 -4.56 13.64 12.36
CA ARG A 19 -5.51 12.82 13.12
C ARG A 19 -6.10 11.71 12.25
N VAL A 20 -6.50 12.04 11.02
CA VAL A 20 -6.98 11.04 10.05
C VAL A 20 -5.91 9.99 9.80
N ALA A 21 -4.66 10.41 9.62
CA ALA A 21 -3.54 9.51 9.43
C ALA A 21 -3.35 8.54 10.62
N ALA A 22 -3.46 9.05 11.85
CA ALA A 22 -3.35 8.24 13.05
C ALA A 22 -4.48 7.20 13.17
N TYR A 23 -5.73 7.60 12.92
CA TYR A 23 -6.85 6.64 12.94
C TYR A 23 -6.75 5.60 11.83
N ALA A 24 -6.33 6.01 10.64
CA ALA A 24 -6.10 5.09 9.54
C ALA A 24 -4.93 4.14 9.82
N LEU A 25 -3.88 4.60 10.50
CA LEU A 25 -2.77 3.75 10.94
C LEU A 25 -3.23 2.73 11.99
N LEU A 26 -4.07 3.14 12.94
CA LEU A 26 -4.67 2.21 13.90
C LEU A 26 -5.53 1.16 13.20
N ALA A 27 -6.38 1.56 12.24
CA ALA A 27 -7.16 0.63 11.43
C ALA A 27 -6.24 -0.32 10.63
N CYS A 28 -5.13 0.19 10.08
CA CYS A 28 -4.12 -0.61 9.41
C CYS A 28 -3.53 -1.67 10.35
N LEU A 29 -3.09 -1.27 11.54
CA LEU A 29 -2.47 -2.15 12.52
C LEU A 29 -3.45 -3.21 13.02
N ILE A 30 -4.69 -2.83 13.33
CA ILE A 30 -5.74 -3.75 13.76
C ILE A 30 -6.10 -4.72 12.63
N GLY A 31 -6.30 -4.22 11.42
CA GLY A 31 -6.60 -5.06 10.26
C GLY A 31 -5.48 -6.03 9.95
N LEU A 32 -4.23 -5.59 10.00
CA LEU A 32 -3.06 -6.43 9.71
C LEU A 32 -2.86 -7.49 10.80
N THR A 33 -2.83 -7.10 12.06
CA THR A 33 -2.67 -8.04 13.18
C THR A 33 -3.82 -9.02 13.27
N GLY A 34 -5.06 -8.55 13.08
CA GLY A 34 -6.26 -9.38 12.98
C GLY A 34 -6.19 -10.36 11.82
N SER A 35 -5.75 -9.93 10.63
CA SER A 35 -5.56 -10.81 9.47
C SER A 35 -4.53 -11.89 9.75
N VAL A 36 -3.35 -11.51 10.25
CA VAL A 36 -2.26 -12.44 10.56
C VAL A 36 -2.70 -13.45 11.62
N TRP A 37 -3.30 -12.99 12.71
CA TRP A 37 -3.82 -13.85 13.76
C TRP A 37 -4.87 -14.83 13.23
N LEU A 38 -5.82 -14.34 12.43
CA LEU A 38 -6.89 -15.16 11.85
C LEU A 38 -6.34 -16.23 10.92
N PHE A 39 -5.37 -15.89 10.07
CA PHE A 39 -4.69 -16.85 9.20
C PHE A 39 -3.88 -17.89 9.99
N MET A 40 -3.16 -17.48 11.04
CA MET A 40 -2.39 -18.42 11.88
C MET A 40 -3.28 -19.39 12.66
N ARG A 41 -4.45 -18.93 13.12
CA ARG A 41 -5.43 -19.73 13.87
C ARG A 41 -6.48 -20.39 13.01
N LEU A 42 -6.43 -20.21 11.69
CA LEU A 42 -7.46 -20.71 10.78
C LEU A 42 -7.71 -22.22 10.94
N PRO A 43 -6.69 -23.09 11.05
CA PRO A 43 -6.93 -24.53 11.25
C PRO A 43 -7.69 -24.82 12.55
N ASP A 44 -7.30 -24.17 13.65
CA ASP A 44 -7.93 -24.36 14.96
C ASP A 44 -9.39 -23.88 14.96
N ILE A 45 -9.64 -22.70 14.37
CA ILE A 45 -10.98 -22.12 14.27
C ILE A 45 -11.84 -22.98 13.36
N TRP A 46 -11.32 -23.41 12.21
CA TRP A 46 -12.06 -24.24 11.27
C TRP A 46 -12.42 -25.60 11.86
N ALA A 47 -11.53 -26.21 12.66
CA ALA A 47 -11.82 -27.46 13.37
C ALA A 47 -12.99 -27.34 14.36
N GLN A 48 -13.27 -26.14 14.88
CA GLN A 48 -14.44 -25.88 15.74
C GLN A 48 -15.71 -25.55 14.95
N VAL A 49 -15.56 -24.95 13.76
CA VAL A 49 -16.69 -24.60 12.88
C VAL A 49 -17.21 -25.82 12.13
N MET A 50 -16.33 -26.68 11.61
CA MET A 50 -16.66 -27.87 10.82
C MET A 50 -17.68 -28.84 11.48
N PRO A 51 -17.63 -29.13 12.80
CA PRO A 51 -18.60 -30.03 13.44
C PRO A 51 -19.95 -29.36 13.75
N LEU A 52 -20.10 -28.05 13.53
CA LEU A 52 -21.41 -27.40 13.66
C LEU A 52 -22.33 -27.89 12.55
N GLU A 53 -23.64 -27.97 12.84
CA GLU A 53 -24.65 -28.39 11.86
C GLU A 53 -25.63 -27.26 11.53
N GLY A 54 -26.20 -27.32 10.32
CA GLY A 54 -27.30 -26.47 9.87
C GLY A 54 -26.99 -24.96 9.93
N ALA A 55 -27.89 -24.21 10.56
CA ALA A 55 -27.79 -22.74 10.60
C ALA A 55 -26.56 -22.22 11.36
N ARG A 56 -26.11 -22.92 12.41
CA ARG A 56 -24.94 -22.52 13.21
C ARG A 56 -23.66 -22.60 12.38
N PHE A 57 -23.52 -23.67 11.58
CA PHE A 57 -22.43 -23.80 10.63
C PHE A 57 -22.45 -22.67 9.60
N MET A 58 -23.59 -22.43 8.96
CA MET A 58 -23.70 -21.39 7.93
C MET A 58 -23.33 -20.01 8.48
N LEU A 59 -23.79 -19.65 9.68
CA LEU A 59 -23.43 -18.39 10.31
C LEU A 59 -21.94 -18.31 10.66
N ALA A 60 -21.38 -19.36 11.26
CA ALA A 60 -19.98 -19.37 11.68
C ALA A 60 -19.01 -19.35 10.47
N ALA A 61 -19.27 -20.15 9.44
CA ALA A 61 -18.49 -20.18 8.21
C ALA A 61 -18.58 -18.83 7.46
N THR A 62 -19.77 -18.24 7.40
CA THR A 62 -19.99 -16.92 6.78
C THR A 62 -19.27 -15.82 7.54
N ALA A 63 -19.38 -15.80 8.88
CA ALA A 63 -18.69 -14.82 9.71
C ALA A 63 -17.16 -14.94 9.59
N LEU A 64 -16.63 -16.17 9.60
CA LEU A 64 -15.21 -16.43 9.38
C LEU A 64 -14.75 -15.94 8.01
N GLY A 65 -15.46 -16.31 6.93
CA GLY A 65 -15.17 -15.85 5.57
C GLY A 65 -15.23 -14.33 5.45
N ALA A 66 -16.23 -13.70 6.05
CA ALA A 66 -16.37 -12.24 6.08
C ALA A 66 -15.19 -11.57 6.80
N LEU A 67 -14.77 -12.08 7.95
CA LEU A 67 -13.60 -11.56 8.68
C LEU A 67 -12.31 -11.72 7.85
N MET A 68 -12.11 -12.87 7.22
CA MET A 68 -10.96 -13.13 6.36
C MET A 68 -10.92 -12.20 5.14
N ALA A 69 -12.08 -11.81 4.61
CA ALA A 69 -12.17 -10.88 3.49
C ALA A 69 -11.98 -9.41 3.93
N VAL A 70 -12.61 -9.00 5.04
CA VAL A 70 -12.66 -7.60 5.47
C VAL A 70 -11.35 -7.14 6.11
N MET A 71 -10.72 -7.97 6.96
CA MET A 71 -9.53 -7.53 7.72
C MET A 71 -8.35 -7.11 6.82
N PRO A 72 -8.00 -7.84 5.73
CA PRO A 72 -6.94 -7.41 4.83
C PRO A 72 -7.30 -6.13 4.07
N VAL A 73 -8.57 -5.94 3.72
CA VAL A 73 -9.06 -4.72 3.06
C VAL A 73 -8.95 -3.52 3.99
N VAL A 74 -9.35 -3.66 5.26
CA VAL A 74 -9.18 -2.64 6.29
C VAL A 74 -7.69 -2.31 6.48
N ALA A 75 -6.83 -3.32 6.49
CA ALA A 75 -5.38 -3.14 6.58
C ALA A 75 -4.84 -2.30 5.41
N ALA A 76 -5.16 -2.70 4.18
CA ALA A 76 -4.70 -2.04 2.97
C ALA A 76 -5.24 -0.61 2.84
N ALA A 77 -6.54 -0.41 3.06
CA ALA A 77 -7.17 0.91 3.01
C ALA A 77 -6.61 1.82 4.11
N GLY A 78 -6.47 1.30 5.33
CA GLY A 78 -5.85 2.00 6.45
C GLY A 78 -4.42 2.44 6.13
N PHE A 79 -3.61 1.56 5.54
CA PHE A 79 -2.24 1.87 5.13
C PHE A 79 -2.19 3.02 4.12
N VAL A 80 -2.98 2.94 3.05
CA VAL A 80 -3.00 3.97 2.00
C VAL A 80 -3.46 5.32 2.56
N VAL A 81 -4.54 5.34 3.33
CA VAL A 81 -5.08 6.58 3.92
C VAL A 81 -4.11 7.15 4.96
N ALA A 82 -3.48 6.31 5.78
CA ALA A 82 -2.50 6.72 6.77
C ALA A 82 -1.31 7.41 6.12
N LEU A 83 -0.77 6.81 5.06
CA LEU A 83 0.39 7.33 4.37
C LEU A 83 0.06 8.59 3.58
N TRP A 84 -1.07 8.61 2.86
CA TRP A 84 -1.53 9.79 2.14
C TRP A 84 -1.77 10.98 3.08
N SER A 85 -2.61 10.78 4.10
CA SER A 85 -2.97 11.84 5.06
C SER A 85 -1.78 12.25 5.91
N GLY A 86 -0.88 11.30 6.21
CA GLY A 86 0.37 11.56 6.90
C GLY A 86 1.25 12.51 6.11
N VAL A 87 1.52 12.21 4.84
CA VAL A 87 2.30 13.10 3.97
C VAL A 87 1.61 14.44 3.79
N ASP A 88 0.31 14.47 3.52
CA ASP A 88 -0.46 15.72 3.39
C ASP A 88 -0.40 16.58 4.66
N SER A 89 -0.38 15.97 5.84
CA SER A 89 -0.25 16.70 7.11
C SER A 89 1.05 17.50 7.20
N VAL A 90 2.14 16.99 6.63
CA VAL A 90 3.46 17.62 6.71
C VAL A 90 3.51 18.92 5.92
N TYR A 91 2.85 18.96 4.76
CA TYR A 91 2.87 20.09 3.83
C TYR A 91 1.69 21.06 4.01
N ARG A 92 0.95 20.95 5.11
CA ARG A 92 -0.18 21.82 5.45
C ARG A 92 0.07 22.54 6.78
N PRO A 93 -0.55 23.70 7.01
CA PRO A 93 -0.47 24.41 8.28
C PRO A 93 -0.84 23.51 9.46
N ARG A 94 0.00 23.53 10.50
CA ARG A 94 -0.14 22.75 11.74
C ARG A 94 0.22 23.59 12.95
N ARG A 95 -0.41 23.30 14.10
CA ARG A 95 -0.13 24.00 15.36
C ARG A 95 1.20 23.58 15.97
N GLN A 96 1.55 22.30 15.85
CA GLN A 96 2.76 21.73 16.47
C GLN A 96 3.58 21.00 15.40
N PRO A 97 4.69 21.59 14.93
CA PRO A 97 5.58 20.91 14.00
C PRO A 97 6.35 19.77 14.68
N SER A 98 6.57 18.66 13.97
CA SER A 98 7.24 17.46 14.49
C SER A 98 8.36 16.99 13.55
N PRO A 99 9.52 17.68 13.52
CA PRO A 99 10.47 17.59 12.41
C PRO A 99 11.05 16.18 12.17
N LEU A 100 11.36 15.43 13.23
CA LEU A 100 11.89 14.06 13.10
C LEU A 100 10.83 13.12 12.52
N LEU A 101 9.61 13.16 13.05
CA LEU A 101 8.52 12.31 12.61
C LEU A 101 8.05 12.67 11.20
N ASP A 102 8.12 13.95 10.85
CA ASP A 102 7.78 14.42 9.50
C ASP A 102 8.78 13.91 8.46
N ARG A 103 10.08 13.87 8.80
CA ARG A 103 11.10 13.24 7.94
C ARG A 103 10.82 11.75 7.73
N VAL A 104 10.45 11.04 8.80
CA VAL A 104 10.08 9.61 8.70
C VAL A 104 8.87 9.43 7.79
N ILE A 105 7.81 10.23 7.97
CA ILE A 105 6.59 10.15 7.15
C ILE A 105 6.88 10.45 5.68
N VAL A 106 7.65 11.50 5.40
CA VAL A 106 8.04 11.85 4.02
C VAL A 106 8.92 10.77 3.41
N GLY A 107 9.90 10.25 4.15
CA GLY A 107 10.78 9.17 3.70
C GLY A 107 10.01 7.90 3.36
N LEU A 108 9.12 7.45 4.26
CA LEU A 108 8.24 6.30 4.00
C LEU A 108 7.31 6.56 2.80
N GLY A 109 6.75 7.76 2.71
CA GLY A 109 5.94 8.17 1.56
C GLY A 109 6.70 8.03 0.25
N LEU A 110 7.94 8.54 0.18
CA LEU A 110 8.79 8.44 -1.01
C LEU A 110 9.08 6.99 -1.36
N ILE A 111 9.48 6.18 -0.38
CA ILE A 111 9.78 4.76 -0.58
C ILE A 111 8.56 4.05 -1.17
N VAL A 112 7.38 4.21 -0.57
CA VAL A 112 6.17 3.49 -0.98
C VAL A 112 5.67 3.95 -2.35
N TRP A 113 5.69 5.25 -2.64
CA TRP A 113 5.25 5.77 -3.94
C TRP A 113 6.17 5.35 -5.09
N PHE A 114 7.48 5.27 -4.84
CA PHE A 114 8.46 4.88 -5.86
C PHE A 114 8.78 3.38 -5.85
N ALA A 115 8.30 2.60 -4.87
CA ALA A 115 8.51 1.15 -4.82
C ALA A 115 8.07 0.42 -6.10
N PRO A 116 6.92 0.72 -6.73
CA PRO A 116 6.53 0.08 -7.99
C PRO A 116 7.51 0.37 -9.14
N THR A 117 8.02 1.60 -9.23
CA THR A 117 9.06 1.98 -10.19
C THR A 117 10.36 1.21 -9.95
N ALA A 118 10.81 1.17 -8.69
CA ALA A 118 12.02 0.45 -8.32
C ALA A 118 11.89 -1.05 -8.64
N GLY A 119 10.74 -1.67 -8.31
CA GLY A 119 10.45 -3.06 -8.61
C GLY A 119 10.49 -3.36 -10.11
N GLY A 120 9.86 -2.53 -10.94
CA GLY A 120 9.90 -2.69 -12.39
C GLY A 120 11.32 -2.55 -12.96
N LEU A 121 12.11 -1.59 -12.46
CA LEU A 121 13.50 -1.42 -12.87
C LEU A 121 14.35 -2.62 -12.45
N THR A 122 14.16 -3.15 -11.23
CA THR A 122 14.82 -4.37 -10.77
C THR A 122 14.50 -5.56 -11.67
N MET A 123 13.24 -5.71 -12.12
CA MET A 123 12.88 -6.78 -13.05
C MET A 123 13.59 -6.64 -14.40
N ALA A 124 13.68 -5.42 -14.95
CA ALA A 124 14.40 -5.15 -16.18
C ALA A 124 15.91 -5.45 -16.05
N VAL A 125 16.55 -4.97 -14.98
CA VAL A 125 17.97 -5.22 -14.71
C VAL A 125 18.23 -6.71 -14.53
N LYS A 126 17.40 -7.40 -13.75
CA LYS A 126 17.52 -8.85 -13.55
C LYS A 126 17.38 -9.61 -14.87
N ALA A 127 16.49 -9.20 -15.76
CA ALA A 127 16.34 -9.81 -17.07
C ALA A 127 17.59 -9.63 -17.94
N ILE A 128 18.17 -8.43 -17.99
CA ILE A 128 19.39 -8.13 -18.75
C ILE A 128 20.57 -8.95 -18.22
N VAL A 129 20.79 -8.95 -16.90
CA VAL A 129 21.91 -9.66 -16.27
C VAL A 129 21.79 -11.17 -16.43
N SER A 130 20.57 -11.73 -16.34
CA SER A 130 20.36 -13.18 -16.45
C SER A 130 20.17 -13.67 -17.89
N GLY A 131 19.96 -12.78 -18.87
CA GLY A 131 19.59 -13.13 -20.24
C GLY A 131 18.23 -13.82 -20.36
N ARG A 132 17.38 -13.80 -19.31
CA ARG A 132 16.05 -14.42 -19.28
C ARG A 132 15.01 -13.47 -18.70
N ILE A 133 13.86 -13.37 -19.35
CA ILE A 133 12.68 -12.70 -18.80
C ILE A 133 11.53 -13.70 -18.66
N HIS A 134 10.93 -13.73 -17.47
CA HIS A 134 9.82 -14.62 -17.13
C HIS A 134 8.52 -13.83 -16.97
N PHE A 135 7.48 -14.25 -17.68
CA PHE A 135 6.11 -13.78 -17.47
C PHE A 135 5.32 -14.86 -16.74
N VAL A 136 4.65 -14.48 -15.64
CA VAL A 136 3.91 -15.42 -14.79
C VAL A 136 2.60 -15.87 -15.45
N ARG A 137 1.95 -14.99 -16.24
CA ARG A 137 0.66 -15.28 -16.89
C ARG A 137 0.54 -14.61 -18.28
N PRO A 138 0.41 -15.39 -19.37
CA PRO A 138 0.65 -16.83 -19.44
C PRO A 138 2.11 -17.16 -19.07
N PRO A 139 2.39 -18.31 -18.43
CA PRO A 139 3.74 -18.69 -18.02
C PRO A 139 4.62 -18.87 -19.27
N ARG A 140 5.56 -17.95 -19.49
CA ARG A 140 6.51 -17.98 -20.61
C ARG A 140 7.84 -17.39 -20.22
N ASP A 141 8.90 -18.02 -20.73
CA ASP A 141 10.26 -17.53 -20.66
C ASP A 141 10.72 -17.09 -22.05
N TYR A 142 11.31 -15.91 -22.13
CA TYR A 142 12.03 -15.46 -23.32
C TYR A 142 13.50 -15.30 -22.98
N PHE A 143 14.37 -15.83 -23.84
CA PHE A 143 15.82 -15.79 -23.65
C PHE A 143 16.44 -14.87 -24.69
N LEU A 144 17.46 -14.12 -24.27
CA LEU A 144 18.23 -13.26 -25.17
C LEU A 144 18.90 -14.07 -26.30
N ALA A 145 19.32 -15.31 -26.02
CA ALA A 145 20.05 -16.16 -26.94
C ALA A 145 19.16 -16.77 -28.06
N THR A 146 17.91 -17.12 -27.74
CA THR A 146 17.02 -17.84 -28.67
C THR A 146 15.93 -16.94 -29.24
N ASP A 147 15.40 -16.00 -28.46
CA ASP A 147 14.24 -15.17 -28.80
C ASP A 147 14.51 -13.68 -28.48
N PRO A 148 15.53 -13.07 -29.10
CA PRO A 148 16.02 -11.73 -28.73
C PRO A 148 14.94 -10.65 -28.86
N THR A 149 14.07 -10.74 -29.87
CA THR A 149 12.99 -9.76 -30.06
C THR A 149 12.00 -9.78 -28.90
N ALA A 150 11.49 -10.95 -28.53
CA ALA A 150 10.53 -11.09 -27.44
C ALA A 150 11.16 -10.74 -26.07
N PHE A 151 12.44 -11.10 -25.88
CA PHE A 151 13.22 -10.69 -24.71
C PHE A 151 13.27 -9.17 -24.57
N TRP A 152 13.69 -8.44 -25.62
CA TRP A 152 13.81 -6.98 -25.58
C TRP A 152 12.46 -6.28 -25.48
N GLN A 153 11.40 -6.81 -26.09
CA GLN A 153 10.04 -6.32 -25.88
C GLN A 153 9.62 -6.42 -24.41
N GLY A 154 9.92 -7.53 -23.74
CA GLY A 154 9.62 -7.71 -22.33
C GLY A 154 10.42 -6.77 -21.42
N VAL A 155 11.72 -6.58 -21.71
CA VAL A 155 12.55 -5.59 -20.99
C VAL A 155 11.99 -4.17 -21.21
N GLY A 156 11.66 -3.83 -22.46
CA GLY A 156 11.05 -2.55 -22.83
C GLY A 156 9.73 -2.30 -22.09
N PHE A 157 8.88 -3.31 -21.95
CA PHE A 157 7.64 -3.23 -21.17
C PHE A 157 7.91 -2.81 -19.72
N TRP A 158 8.85 -3.47 -19.02
CA TRP A 158 9.19 -3.11 -17.64
C TRP A 158 9.75 -1.69 -17.52
N LEU A 159 10.59 -1.27 -18.48
CA LEU A 159 11.14 0.09 -18.48
C LEU A 159 10.06 1.15 -18.71
N ILE A 160 9.15 0.93 -19.67
CA ILE A 160 8.02 1.83 -19.96
C ILE A 160 7.10 1.92 -18.73
N MET A 161 6.72 0.78 -18.15
CA MET A 161 5.89 0.75 -16.95
C MET A 161 6.57 1.46 -15.77
N SER A 162 7.86 1.24 -15.58
CA SER A 162 8.64 1.90 -14.51
C SER A 162 8.68 3.41 -14.69
N ALA A 163 8.93 3.88 -15.92
CA ALA A 163 8.95 5.30 -16.27
C ALA A 163 7.57 5.95 -16.06
N MET A 164 6.50 5.27 -16.47
CA MET A 164 5.13 5.74 -16.27
C MET A 164 4.77 5.85 -14.79
N LEU A 165 5.08 4.82 -14.00
CA LEU A 165 4.86 4.83 -12.54
C LEU A 165 5.71 5.91 -11.86
N ALA A 166 6.95 6.10 -12.30
CA ALA A 166 7.84 7.14 -11.79
C ALA A 166 7.26 8.53 -12.07
N PHE A 167 6.72 8.73 -13.26
CA PHE A 167 6.08 9.97 -13.66
C PHE A 167 4.86 10.29 -12.78
N PHE A 168 3.99 9.31 -12.50
CA PHE A 168 2.84 9.51 -11.61
C PHE A 168 3.27 9.80 -10.16
N ALA A 169 4.23 9.03 -9.65
CA ALA A 169 4.79 9.30 -8.32
C ALA A 169 5.39 10.70 -8.25
N TRP A 170 6.18 11.08 -9.26
CA TRP A 170 6.76 12.41 -9.37
C TRP A 170 5.70 13.52 -9.44
N ARG A 171 4.61 13.32 -10.19
CA ARG A 171 3.52 14.30 -10.30
C ARG A 171 2.90 14.64 -8.94
N TYR A 172 2.77 13.63 -8.07
CA TYR A 172 2.31 13.79 -6.70
C TYR A 172 3.33 14.52 -5.81
N TRP A 173 4.61 14.14 -5.90
CA TRP A 173 5.68 14.68 -5.04
C TRP A 173 6.20 16.05 -5.45
N ARG A 174 6.18 16.39 -6.75
CA ARG A 174 6.79 17.61 -7.30
C ARG A 174 6.34 18.87 -6.56
N ASN A 175 5.04 19.06 -6.38
CA ASN A 175 4.55 20.27 -5.73
C ASN A 175 4.82 20.29 -4.22
N LYS A 176 5.01 19.13 -3.59
CA LYS A 176 5.28 19.02 -2.15
C LYS A 176 6.75 19.33 -1.84
N LEU A 177 7.65 18.83 -2.67
CA LEU A 177 9.09 19.00 -2.48
C LEU A 177 9.60 20.37 -2.95
N PHE A 178 8.97 20.97 -3.98
CA PHE A 178 9.46 22.20 -4.61
C PHE A 178 8.56 23.42 -4.43
N SER A 179 7.39 23.30 -3.79
CA SER A 179 6.60 24.50 -3.46
C SER A 179 7.27 25.27 -2.32
N LYS A 180 7.61 26.54 -2.60
CA LYS A 180 8.22 27.47 -1.63
C LYS A 180 7.31 27.84 -0.45
N ASN A 181 6.03 27.45 -0.48
CA ASN A 181 5.02 27.88 0.50
C ASN A 181 4.94 27.00 1.77
N GLY A 182 5.85 26.04 1.97
CA GLY A 182 5.79 25.06 3.08
C GLY A 182 6.91 25.14 4.12
N MET A 183 7.78 26.17 4.07
CA MET A 183 8.92 26.33 4.99
C MET A 183 9.00 27.73 5.62
N THR A 184 7.85 28.31 5.95
CA THR A 184 7.74 29.48 6.83
C THR A 184 6.75 29.17 7.93
#